data_AF-W4PWQ5-F1
#
_entry.id   AF-W4PWQ5-F1
#
_cell.length_a   1.000
_cell.length_b   1.000
_cell.length_c   1.000
_cell.angle_alpha   90.00
_cell.angle_beta   90.00
_cell.angle_gamma   90.00
#
_symmetry.space_group_name_H-M   'P 1'
#
loop_
_entity.id
_entity.type
_entity.pdbx_description
1 polymer ?
#
loop_
_entity_poly.entity_id
_entity_poly.type
_entity_poly.pdbx_seq_one_letter_code
_entity_poly.pdbx_strand_id
1 'polypeptide(L)'
;MIQKFIHLGEGFNDLYELLELAKSNQSRIHMLLRLDSVYDSIERSSIVVILQPASPGKMMPLYLCLEGIPQPEKSHQSDIDFLIK
;
A
#
# COMPACT_ATOMS: atom_id res chain seq x y z
N MET A 1 -17.63 -14.17 -2.56
CA MET A 1 -16.29 -13.66 -2.24
C MET A 1 -16.44 -12.17 -2.01
N ILE A 2 -16.14 -11.69 -0.80
CA ILE A 2 -16.34 -10.28 -0.42
C ILE A 2 -14.99 -9.60 -0.48
N GLN A 3 -14.87 -8.53 -1.27
CA GLN A 3 -13.67 -7.69 -1.32
C GLN A 3 -13.92 -6.46 -0.46
N LYS A 4 -12.96 -6.07 0.39
CA LYS A 4 -13.13 -4.95 1.30
C LYS A 4 -11.85 -4.13 1.42
N PHE A 5 -11.98 -2.83 1.19
CA PHE A 5 -10.92 -1.89 1.52
C PHE A 5 -10.80 -1.74 3.03
N ILE A 6 -9.57 -1.82 3.52
CA ILE A 6 -9.19 -1.59 4.90
C ILE A 6 -8.21 -0.42 4.89
N HIS A 7 -8.67 0.74 5.32
CA HIS A 7 -7.83 1.92 5.46
C HIS A 7 -6.97 1.77 6.71
N LEU A 8 -5.66 1.87 6.56
CA LEU A 8 -4.73 1.86 7.69
C LEU A 8 -4.68 3.25 8.35
N GLY A 9 -4.48 4.29 7.54
CA GLY A 9 -4.47 5.68 7.99
C GLY A 9 -3.83 6.62 6.97
N GLU A 10 -3.47 7.82 7.46
CA GLU A 10 -2.91 8.97 6.73
C GLU A 10 -1.57 9.42 7.36
N GLY A 11 -0.74 8.50 7.83
CA GLY A 11 0.59 8.82 8.36
C GLY A 11 1.69 7.91 7.82
N PHE A 12 2.91 8.42 7.73
CA PHE A 12 4.09 7.64 7.31
C PHE A 12 4.28 6.33 8.09
N ASN A 13 3.82 6.27 9.34
CA ASN A 13 3.83 5.04 10.13
C ASN A 13 2.96 3.93 9.50
N ASP A 14 1.82 4.31 8.90
CA ASP A 14 0.90 3.37 8.26
C ASP A 14 1.52 2.69 7.03
N LEU A 15 2.49 3.33 6.38
CA LEU A 15 3.28 2.71 5.32
C LEU A 15 4.12 1.56 5.87
N TYR A 16 4.79 1.75 7.01
CA TYR A 16 5.55 0.68 7.65
C TYR A 16 4.64 -0.46 8.09
N GLU A 17 3.45 -0.14 8.62
CA GLU A 17 2.44 -1.14 8.95
C GLU A 17 1.97 -1.91 7.70
N LEU A 18 1.74 -1.22 6.58
CA LEU A 18 1.38 -1.84 5.30
C LEU A 18 2.48 -2.79 4.81
N LEU A 19 3.74 -2.37 4.89
CA LEU A 19 4.89 -3.18 4.52
C LEU A 19 5.05 -4.40 5.43
N GLU A 20 4.86 -4.24 6.73
CA GLU A 20 4.93 -5.34 7.69
C GLU A 20 3.75 -6.32 7.48
N LEU A 21 2.56 -5.82 7.14
CA LEU A 21 1.42 -6.63 6.72
C LEU A 21 1.76 -7.48 5.49
N ALA A 22 2.36 -6.86 4.47
CA ALA A 22 2.81 -7.58 3.27
C ALA A 22 3.87 -8.64 3.61
N LYS A 23 4.88 -8.28 4.41
CA LYS A 23 5.97 -9.18 4.83
C LYS A 23 5.46 -10.36 5.65
N SER A 24 4.62 -10.12 6.64
CA SER A 24 4.05 -11.18 7.49
C SER A 24 3.06 -12.08 6.73
N ASN A 25 2.46 -11.60 5.64
CA ASN A 25 1.48 -12.33 4.81
C ASN A 25 1.99 -12.66 3.40
N GLN A 26 3.31 -12.75 3.19
CA GLN A 26 3.91 -13.00 1.87
C GLN A 26 3.28 -14.17 1.10
N SER A 27 3.01 -15.28 1.80
CA SER A 27 2.39 -16.49 1.21
C SER A 27 0.96 -16.28 0.71
N ARG A 28 0.32 -15.19 1.15
CA ARG A 28 -1.06 -14.82 0.81
C ARG A 28 -1.12 -13.55 -0.02
N ILE A 29 -0.01 -12.96 -0.46
CA ILE A 29 -0.08 -11.81 -1.36
C ILE A 29 -0.75 -12.25 -2.66
N HIS A 30 -1.83 -11.55 -3.01
CA HIS A 30 -2.47 -11.68 -4.31
C HIS A 30 -1.88 -10.68 -5.30
N MET A 31 -1.74 -9.42 -4.87
CA MET A 31 -1.30 -8.32 -5.72
C MET A 31 -0.86 -7.13 -4.87
N LEU A 32 0.09 -6.36 -5.39
CA LEU A 32 0.43 -5.02 -4.92
C LEU A 32 0.01 -4.02 -5.99
N LEU A 33 -0.71 -2.96 -5.62
CA LEU A 33 -1.10 -1.88 -6.53
C LEU A 33 -0.51 -0.55 -6.07
N ARG A 34 0.00 0.21 -7.03
CA ARG A 34 0.31 1.63 -6.88
C ARG A 34 -0.82 2.42 -7.55
N LEU A 35 -1.37 3.39 -6.84
CA LEU A 35 -2.42 4.29 -7.32
C LEU A 35 -1.82 5.69 -7.40
N ASP A 36 -1.63 6.17 -8.63
CA ASP A 36 -1.05 7.48 -8.87
C ASP A 36 -2.13 8.55 -9.02
N SER A 37 -1.89 9.71 -8.41
CA SER A 37 -2.80 10.85 -8.45
C SER A 37 -2.04 12.16 -8.37
N VAL A 38 -2.70 13.25 -8.80
CA VAL A 38 -2.20 14.61 -8.60
C VAL A 38 -3.11 15.28 -7.58
N TYR A 39 -2.54 15.69 -6.45
CA TYR A 39 -3.26 16.43 -5.41
C TYR A 39 -2.45 17.68 -5.05
N ASP A 40 -3.10 18.84 -5.08
CA ASP A 40 -2.46 20.13 -4.81
C ASP A 40 -1.21 20.37 -5.70
N SER A 41 -1.30 20.03 -6.99
CA SER A 41 -0.20 20.08 -7.96
C SER A 41 1.02 19.19 -7.65
N ILE A 42 0.91 18.30 -6.66
CA ILE A 42 1.95 17.34 -6.29
C ILE A 42 1.51 15.96 -6.75
N GLU A 43 2.40 15.27 -7.45
CA GLU A 43 2.19 13.88 -7.86
C GLU A 43 2.47 12.95 -6.68
N ARG A 44 1.45 12.18 -6.32
CA ARG A 44 1.46 11.31 -5.15
C ARG A 44 1.03 9.89 -5.53
N SER A 45 1.58 8.94 -4.81
CA SER A 45 1.27 7.52 -4.94
C SER A 45 0.71 6.98 -3.65
N SER A 46 -0.42 6.29 -3.75
CA SER A 46 -0.96 5.45 -2.69
C SER A 46 -0.66 3.98 -3.00
N ILE A 47 -0.53 3.16 -1.97
CA ILE A 47 -0.19 1.74 -2.12
C ILE A 47 -1.32 0.89 -1.56
N VAL A 48 -1.66 -0.18 -2.28
CA VAL A 48 -2.60 -1.20 -1.85
C VAL A 48 -1.93 -2.57 -1.78
N VAL A 49 -2.03 -3.23 -0.63
CA VAL A 49 -1.67 -4.65 -0.47
C VAL A 49 -2.95 -5.47 -0.51
N ILE A 50 -3.07 -6.33 -1.52
CA ILE A 50 -4.20 -7.22 -1.70
C ILE A 50 -3.79 -8.63 -1.28
N LEU A 51 -4.50 -9.22 -0.33
CA LEU A 51 -4.26 -10.59 0.11
C LEU A 51 -5.32 -11.55 -0.45
N GLN A 52 -4.92 -12.79 -0.67
CA GLN A 52 -5.81 -13.91 -0.97
C GLN A 52 -6.89 -14.04 0.13
N PRO A 53 -8.11 -14.48 -0.21
CA PRO A 53 -9.22 -14.56 0.73
C PRO A 53 -8.89 -15.33 2.02
N ALA A 54 -9.29 -14.78 3.17
CA ALA A 54 -9.14 -15.45 4.46
C ALA A 54 -10.15 -16.59 4.62
N SER A 55 -9.74 -17.65 5.32
CA SER A 55 -10.61 -18.78 5.68
C SER A 55 -10.69 -18.92 7.21
N PRO A 56 -11.88 -19.13 7.79
CA PRO A 56 -13.20 -19.15 7.14
C PRO A 56 -13.72 -17.73 6.82
N GLY A 57 -14.57 -17.59 5.79
CA GLY A 57 -15.26 -16.32 5.48
C GLY A 57 -15.04 -15.77 4.06
N LYS A 58 -13.99 -16.21 3.35
CA LYS A 58 -13.70 -15.83 1.95
C LYS A 58 -13.69 -14.31 1.72
N MET A 59 -13.28 -13.55 2.74
CA MET A 59 -13.08 -12.10 2.64
C MET A 59 -11.67 -11.83 2.11
N MET A 60 -11.59 -11.03 1.06
CA MET A 60 -10.36 -10.58 0.41
C MET A 60 -10.09 -9.14 0.87
N PRO A 61 -9.11 -8.92 1.76
CA PRO A 61 -8.77 -7.59 2.22
C PRO A 61 -7.88 -6.86 1.20
N LEU A 62 -8.20 -5.60 0.97
CA LEU A 62 -7.40 -4.65 0.20
C LEU A 62 -6.93 -3.57 1.19
N TYR A 63 -5.75 -3.75 1.76
CA TYR A 63 -5.19 -2.78 2.70
C TYR A 63 -4.66 -1.57 1.94
N LEU A 64 -5.17 -0.38 2.26
CA LEU A 64 -4.89 0.85 1.54
C LEU A 64 -4.25 1.86 2.51
N CYS A 65 -3.10 2.39 2.13
CA CYS A 65 -2.46 3.54 2.77
C CYS A 65 -2.67 4.77 1.87
N LEU A 66 -3.25 5.84 2.43
CA LEU A 66 -3.63 7.06 1.70
C LEU A 66 -2.69 8.25 1.94
N GLU A 67 -1.51 8.04 2.54
CA GLU A 67 -0.53 9.12 2.76
C GLU A 67 -0.23 9.94 1.50
N GLY A 68 -0.21 9.27 0.35
CA GLY A 68 0.24 9.88 -0.89
C GLY A 68 1.75 10.15 -0.85
N ILE A 69 2.53 9.07 -0.91
CA ILE A 69 3.99 9.14 -0.97
C ILE A 69 4.38 9.93 -2.24
N PRO A 70 5.26 10.93 -2.15
CA PRO A 70 5.77 11.62 -3.34
C PRO A 70 6.35 10.63 -4.33
N GLN A 71 6.04 10.79 -5.61
CA GLN A 71 6.54 9.87 -6.61
C GLN A 71 8.08 9.90 -6.68
N PRO A 72 8.75 8.73 -6.53
CA PRO A 72 10.21 8.65 -6.51
C PRO A 72 10.85 9.09 -7.82
N GLU A 73 10.11 9.03 -8.94
CA GLU A 73 10.62 9.48 -10.23
C GLU A 73 10.71 11.02 -10.35
N LYS A 74 10.12 11.76 -9.40
CA LYS A 74 9.99 13.23 -9.45
C LYS A 74 10.47 13.96 -8.19
N SER A 75 10.58 13.27 -7.05
CA SER A 75 11.28 13.78 -5.87
C SER A 75 12.80 13.55 -6.01
N HIS A 76 13.62 14.44 -5.46
CA HIS A 76 15.07 14.24 -5.45
C HIS A 76 15.42 12.93 -4.71
N GLN A 77 16.32 12.17 -5.32
CA GLN A 77 16.43 10.71 -5.29
C GLN A 77 17.04 10.07 -4.02
N SER A 78 16.79 10.58 -2.80
CA SER A 78 17.47 10.05 -1.60
C SER A 78 16.66 9.08 -0.75
N ASP A 79 15.34 9.18 -0.69
CA ASP A 79 14.62 8.58 0.46
C ASP A 79 13.80 7.32 0.15
N ILE A 80 13.47 7.05 -1.12
CA ILE A 80 12.57 5.92 -1.49
C ILE A 80 13.33 4.66 -1.96
N ASP A 81 14.58 4.78 -2.42
CA ASP A 81 15.41 3.63 -2.83
C ASP A 81 15.62 2.60 -1.69
N PHE A 82 15.39 2.98 -0.44
CA PHE A 82 15.45 2.08 0.72
C PHE A 82 14.25 1.13 0.84
N LEU A 83 13.10 1.47 0.26
CA LEU A 83 11.85 0.72 0.46
C LEU A 83 11.67 -0.43 -0.55
N ILE A 84 12.50 -0.49 -1.60
CA ILE A 84 12.36 -1.44 -2.73
C ILE A 84 13.51 -2.48 -2.78
N LYS A 85 14.56 -2.32 -1.96
CA LYS A 85 15.62 -3.35 -1.78
C LYS A 85 15.27 -4.32 -0.66
#